data_AF-A0A963PQX0-F1
#
_entry.id   AF-A0A963PQX0-F1
#
_cell.length_a   1.000
_cell.length_b   1.000
_cell.length_c   1.000
_cell.angle_alpha   90.00
_cell.angle_beta   90.00
_cell.angle_gamma   90.00
#
_symmetry.space_group_name_H-M   'P 1'
#
loop_
_entity.id
_entity.type
_entity.pdbx_description
1 polymer ?
#
loop_
_entity_poly.entity_id
_entity_poly.type
_entity_poly.pdbx_seq_one_letter_code
_entity_poly.pdbx_strand_id
1 'polypeptide(L)'
;MKLLVTGATGQVGWELARSLMPLGEVVALDRAACDLSDPQAAAAVVAGYAPDVIVNAAAYTAVDKAESEPELANRINADAVGALA
;
A
#
# COMPACT_ATOMS: atom_id res chain seq x y z
N MET A 1 -15.45 -6.69 9.51
CA MET A 1 -14.28 -6.89 8.65
C MET A 1 -13.54 -5.58 8.55
N LYS A 2 -12.24 -5.57 8.81
CA LYS A 2 -11.35 -4.42 8.70
C LYS A 2 -10.54 -4.55 7.41
N LEU A 3 -10.72 -3.59 6.51
CA LEU A 3 -10.03 -3.51 5.23
C LEU A 3 -9.00 -2.39 5.28
N LEU A 4 -7.73 -2.72 5.07
CA LEU A 4 -6.66 -1.73 4.99
C LEU A 4 -6.30 -1.46 3.54
N VAL A 5 -6.34 -0.21 3.11
CA VAL A 5 -5.97 0.25 1.77
C VAL A 5 -4.69 1.05 1.85
N THR A 6 -3.61 0.58 1.21
CA THR A 6 -2.37 1.40 1.04
C THR A 6 -2.46 2.20 -0.25
N GLY A 7 -1.73 3.32 -0.33
CA GLY A 7 -1.75 4.17 -1.52
C GLY A 7 -3.07 4.92 -1.71
N ALA A 8 -3.74 5.27 -0.60
CA ALA A 8 -5.08 5.86 -0.59
C ALA A 8 -5.19 7.20 -1.34
N THR A 9 -4.09 7.90 -1.57
CA THR A 9 -4.06 9.16 -2.32
C THR A 9 -3.89 8.95 -3.83
N GLY A 10 -3.62 7.73 -4.28
CA GLY A 10 -3.58 7.35 -5.69
C GLY A 10 -4.98 7.19 -6.27
N GLN A 11 -5.11 7.18 -7.60
CA GLN A 11 -6.40 7.11 -8.30
C GLN A 11 -7.25 5.91 -7.84
N VAL A 12 -6.65 4.72 -7.83
CA VAL A 12 -7.32 3.47 -7.46
C VAL A 12 -7.56 3.41 -5.95
N GLY A 13 -6.57 3.79 -5.13
CA GLY A 13 -6.71 3.79 -3.67
C GLY A 13 -7.81 4.73 -3.17
N TRP A 14 -7.96 5.90 -3.79
CA TRP A 14 -9.01 6.88 -3.45
C TRP A 14 -10.40 6.33 -3.71
N GLU A 15 -10.62 5.70 -4.87
CA GLU A 15 -11.93 5.12 -5.19
C GLU A 15 -12.22 3.91 -4.29
N LEU A 16 -11.25 2.99 -4.13
CA LEU A 16 -11.40 1.81 -3.27
C LEU A 16 -11.75 2.18 -1.83
N ALA A 17 -11.11 3.20 -1.25
CA ALA A 17 -11.43 3.64 0.10
C ALA A 17 -12.92 4.00 0.28
N ARG A 18 -13.55 4.51 -0.78
CA ARG A 18 -14.98 4.86 -0.79
C ARG A 18 -15.85 3.66 -1.13
N SER A 19 -15.50 2.90 -2.16
CA SER A 19 -16.31 1.78 -2.64
C SER A 19 -16.35 0.61 -1.64
N LEU A 20 -15.35 0.49 -0.76
CA LEU A 20 -15.26 -0.59 0.23
C LEU A 20 -15.97 -0.29 1.55
N MET A 21 -16.39 0.95 1.82
CA MET A 21 -17.09 1.32 3.07
C MET A 21 -18.34 0.46 3.37
N PRO A 22 -19.15 0.03 2.39
CA PRO A 22 -20.28 -0.86 2.64
C PRO A 22 -19.89 -2.28 3.10
N LEU A 23 -18.63 -2.69 2.91
CA LEU A 23 -18.14 -4.03 3.25
C LEU A 23 -17.55 -4.13 4.66
N GLY A 24 -17.20 -2.99 5.28
CA GLY A 24 -16.60 -2.99 6.62
C GLY A 24 -15.90 -1.69 6.99
N GLU A 25 -15.11 -1.75 8.06
CA GLU A 25 -14.27 -0.65 8.51
C GLU A 25 -13.10 -0.49 7.53
N VAL A 26 -12.98 0.68 6.90
CA VAL A 26 -11.91 0.98 5.96
C VAL A 26 -10.84 1.84 6.64
N VAL A 27 -9.61 1.34 6.67
CA VAL A 27 -8.41 2.07 7.09
C VAL A 27 -7.62 2.43 5.84
N ALA A 28 -7.65 3.70 5.46
CA ALA A 28 -6.98 4.19 4.26
C ALA A 28 -5.65 4.88 4.65
N LEU A 29 -4.53 4.32 4.20
CA LEU A 29 -3.19 4.81 4.50
C LEU A 29 -2.56 5.45 3.25
N ASP A 30 -2.04 6.67 3.43
CA ASP A 30 -1.19 7.32 2.45
C ASP A 30 0.29 6.89 2.64
N ARG A 31 1.17 7.46 1.83
CA ARG A 31 2.61 7.15 1.90
C ARG A 31 3.26 7.58 3.23
N ALA A 32 2.77 8.64 3.87
CA ALA A 32 3.34 9.09 5.14
C ALA A 32 3.00 8.11 6.27
N ALA A 33 1.81 7.52 6.23
CA ALA A 33 1.37 6.51 7.19
C ALA A 33 1.93 5.10 6.89
N CYS A 34 2.19 4.77 5.63
CA CYS A 34 2.73 3.48 5.20
C CYS A 34 3.63 3.65 3.97
N ASP A 35 4.94 3.82 4.19
CA ASP A 35 5.92 3.96 3.11
C ASP A 35 6.45 2.60 2.65
N LEU A 36 6.06 2.18 1.45
CA LEU A 36 6.52 0.91 0.87
C LEU A 36 7.99 0.92 0.45
N SER A 37 8.69 2.05 0.55
CA SER A 37 10.15 2.08 0.36
C SER A 37 10.93 1.46 1.54
N ASP A 38 10.25 1.15 2.64
CA ASP A 38 10.73 0.32 3.74
C ASP A 38 9.75 -0.85 4.00
N PRO A 39 9.99 -2.03 3.39
CA PRO A 39 9.11 -3.19 3.51
C PRO A 39 8.85 -3.64 4.95
N GLN A 40 9.87 -3.57 5.83
CA GLN A 40 9.74 -4.03 7.20
C GLN A 40 8.93 -3.04 8.05
N ALA A 41 9.17 -1.75 7.88
CA ALA A 41 8.36 -0.73 8.54
C ALA A 41 6.90 -0.78 8.05
N ALA A 42 6.67 -0.93 6.75
CA ALA A 42 5.33 -1.08 6.18
C ALA A 42 4.59 -2.30 6.75
N ALA A 43 5.25 -3.46 6.82
CA ALA A 43 4.69 -4.67 7.43
C ALA A 43 4.34 -4.46 8.91
N ALA A 44 5.22 -3.79 9.68
CA ALA A 44 4.96 -3.49 11.09
C ALA A 44 3.76 -2.55 11.28
N VAL A 45 3.62 -1.53 10.43
CA VAL A 45 2.45 -0.63 10.42
C VAL A 45 1.18 -1.43 10.17
N VAL A 46 1.15 -2.24 9.11
CA VAL A 46 -0.01 -3.04 8.73
C VAL A 46 -0.38 -4.04 9.83
N ALA A 47 0.61 -4.72 10.42
CA ALA A 47 0.39 -5.62 11.55
C ALA A 47 -0.22 -4.88 12.77
N GLY A 48 0.19 -3.64 13.04
CA GLY A 48 -0.36 -2.81 14.10
C GLY A 48 -1.85 -2.48 13.95
N TYR A 49 -2.37 -2.45 12.71
CA TYR A 49 -3.80 -2.27 12.46
C TYR A 49 -4.61 -3.57 12.57
N ALA A 50 -3.95 -4.73 12.50
CA ALA A 50 -4.58 -6.05 12.46
C ALA A 50 -5.78 -6.12 11.49
N PRO A 51 -5.59 -5.88 10.18
CA PRO A 51 -6.65 -5.96 9.19
C PRO A 51 -7.02 -7.41 8.86
N ASP A 52 -8.28 -7.62 8.46
CA ASP A 52 -8.73 -8.90 7.90
C ASP A 52 -8.32 -9.03 6.41
N VAL A 53 -8.26 -7.90 5.70
CA VAL A 53 -7.90 -7.83 4.27
C VAL A 53 -7.00 -6.63 4.03
N ILE A 54 -5.91 -6.84 3.27
CA ILE A 54 -5.05 -5.78 2.76
C ILE A 54 -5.35 -5.59 1.26
N VAL A 55 -5.64 -4.36 0.85
CA VAL A 55 -5.80 -3.97 -0.55
C VAL A 55 -4.66 -3.03 -0.90
N ASN A 56 -3.62 -3.57 -1.54
CA ASN A 56 -2.45 -2.78 -1.92
C ASN A 56 -2.69 -2.01 -3.22
N ALA A 57 -2.91 -0.69 -3.13
CA ALA A 57 -3.02 0.19 -4.29
C ALA A 57 -1.80 1.14 -4.44
N ALA A 58 -0.78 0.99 -3.60
CA ALA A 58 0.48 1.71 -3.71
C ALA A 58 1.45 1.00 -4.67
N ALA A 59 2.11 1.78 -5.53
CA ALA A 59 3.13 1.29 -6.44
C ALA A 59 4.05 2.45 -6.86
N TYR A 60 5.27 2.10 -7.29
CA TYR A 60 6.13 2.99 -8.06
C TYR A 60 5.71 2.93 -9.53
N THR A 61 5.09 4.00 -10.04
CA THR A 61 4.47 4.04 -11.39
C THR A 61 5.17 4.96 -12.38
N ALA A 62 6.27 5.61 -11.98
CA ALA A 62 7.06 6.44 -12.89
C ALA A 62 7.95 5.55 -13.78
N VAL A 63 7.36 4.98 -14.84
CA VAL A 63 8.00 3.96 -15.72
C VAL A 63 9.39 4.40 -16.21
N ASP A 64 9.52 5.61 -16.76
CA ASP A 64 10.80 6.10 -17.26
C ASP A 64 11.86 6.21 -16.15
N LYS A 65 11.45 6.58 -14.94
CA LYS A 65 12.38 6.69 -13.81
C LYS A 65 12.77 5.34 -13.23
N ALA A 66 11.92 4.32 -13.37
CA ALA A 66 12.22 2.97 -12.90
C ALA A 66 13.48 2.40 -13.59
N GLU A 67 13.75 2.80 -14.84
CA GLU A 67 14.99 2.45 -15.55
C GLU A 67 16.24 3.01 -14.85
N SER A 68 16.14 4.22 -14.28
CA SER A 68 17.23 4.86 -13.53
C SER A 68 17.24 4.54 -12.03
N GLU A 69 16.11 4.07 -11.48
CA GLU A 69 15.89 3.78 -10.07
C GLU A 69 15.40 2.32 -9.85
N PRO A 70 16.07 1.29 -10.44
CA PRO A 70 15.55 -0.07 -10.46
C PRO A 70 15.43 -0.69 -9.07
N GLU A 71 16.35 -0.35 -8.16
CA GLU A 71 16.31 -0.83 -6.77
C GLU A 71 15.09 -0.30 -6.02
N LEU A 72 14.77 0.98 -6.19
CA LEU A 72 13.61 1.59 -5.53
C LEU A 72 12.29 1.05 -6.12
N ALA A 73 12.23 0.91 -7.45
CA ALA A 73 11.08 0.33 -8.14
C ALA A 73 10.82 -1.12 -7.68
N ASN A 74 11.86 -1.96 -7.62
CA ASN A 74 11.73 -3.33 -7.12
C ASN A 74 11.35 -3.37 -5.63
N ARG A 75 11.95 -2.51 -4.80
CA ARG A 75 11.65 -2.46 -3.38
C ARG A 75 10.18 -2.18 -3.11
N ILE A 76 9.60 -1.21 -3.83
CA ILE A 76 8.18 -0.84 -3.67
C ILE A 76 7.26 -1.86 -4.35
N ASN A 77 7.56 -2.30 -5.57
CA ASN A 77 6.64 -3.10 -6.37
C ASN A 77 6.75 -4.61 -6.12
N ALA A 78 7.82 -5.09 -5.47
CA ALA A 78 8.05 -6.51 -5.20
C ALA A 78 8.32 -6.79 -3.72
N ASP A 79 9.39 -6.22 -3.15
CA ASP A 79 9.82 -6.57 -1.78
C ASP A 79 8.75 -6.18 -0.75
N ALA A 80 8.19 -4.98 -0.87
CA ALA A 80 7.10 -4.52 0.00
C ALA A 80 5.85 -5.41 -0.13
N VAL A 81 5.50 -5.82 -1.35
CA VAL A 81 4.36 -6.72 -1.57
C VAL A 81 4.60 -8.07 -0.90
N GLY A 82 5.81 -8.61 -0.98
CA GLY A 82 6.19 -9.83 -0.28
C GLY A 82 6.16 -9.70 1.24
N ALA A 83 6.51 -8.53 1.79
CA ALA A 83 6.46 -8.26 3.23
C ALA A 83 5.03 -8.05 3.79
N LEU A 84 4.08 -7.68 2.92
CA LEU A 84 2.66 -7.51 3.29
C LEU A 84 1.85 -8.82 3.23
N ALA A 85 2.40 -9.89 2.65
CA ALA A 85 1.71 -11.16 2.38
C ALA A 85 1.65 -12.10 3.59
#